data_AF-A0A6A6P5V4-F1
#
_entry.id   AF-A0A6A6P5V4-F1
#
_cell.length_a   1.000
_cell.length_b   1.000
_cell.length_c   1.000
_cell.angle_alpha   90.00
_cell.angle_beta   90.00
_cell.angle_gamma   90.00
#
_symmetry.space_group_name_H-M   'P 1'
#
loop_
_entity.id
_entity.type
_entity.pdbx_description
1 polymer ?
#
loop_
_entity_poly.entity_id
_entity_poly.type
_entity_poly.pdbx_seq_one_letter_code
_entity_poly.pdbx_strand_id
1 'polypeptide(L)'
;MGKGKLMLLLFAGGISLSSADVLESGTGYSSRYWDCCKPNCAAQDVAAVSRPPMICDSNDTPFFDFSAASGCSGGNAFMCSDYTPIGVTSDLSFGFASVSIADRDASSVCCGCFRVTFTSGPVTDKSMIVQALDSAQNFGDNQFNLLIQGGGVGTSNGCETQWDAPESGWGAQFGGVSHRDDCEMLPEALRGGCYWRFDWFRNADNPEVSWSRIQCPTELTDLSGCRRDDDPVPGTPVQSTTTTTTTPTPTPTSTVVPHYGQCGGRTYSGPTECAEGTCTFVTDSFYQCLMPGEEPVTATTTTTAAAPSGTIVELWEQCGGRGWEGPTQCEEGTCVEVDEWYHQCQLPAGDGNQNSQPPEQQPTESSGDWSPPWASGRPWGRGWRNGGDRSSWTDWNGDNPPPEQAPEPETPETPESPETPSQPEEPAAPQATVAQQYEQCGGMLWEGPTRCVEGTTCTEVDEFYSQCLR
;
A
#
# COMPACT_ATOMS: atom_id res chain seq x y z
N MET A 1 60.19 3.56 -4.92
CA MET A 1 59.85 4.71 -5.80
C MET A 1 58.52 4.42 -6.46
N GLY A 2 57.67 5.44 -6.69
CA GLY A 2 56.38 5.29 -7.39
C GLY A 2 55.19 4.90 -6.50
N LYS A 3 54.35 5.88 -6.15
CA LYS A 3 52.99 5.65 -5.61
C LYS A 3 52.00 5.67 -6.78
N GLY A 4 51.10 4.70 -6.87
CA GLY A 4 49.91 4.77 -7.73
C GLY A 4 48.69 5.21 -6.91
N LYS A 5 47.95 6.21 -7.36
CA LYS A 5 46.73 6.69 -6.68
C LYS A 5 45.57 5.72 -6.94
N LEU A 6 44.88 5.30 -5.88
CA LEU A 6 43.50 4.83 -5.98
C LEU A 6 42.60 6.07 -6.05
N MET A 7 41.76 6.17 -7.08
CA MET A 7 40.86 7.30 -7.31
C MET A 7 39.44 6.87 -6.97
N LEU A 8 38.98 7.25 -5.77
CA LEU A 8 37.63 6.98 -5.29
C LEU A 8 36.66 7.95 -5.97
N LEU A 9 35.74 7.43 -6.78
CA LEU A 9 34.65 8.20 -7.38
C LEU A 9 33.45 8.16 -6.43
N LEU A 10 33.23 9.28 -5.73
CA LEU A 10 31.98 9.53 -5.00
C LEU A 10 30.93 10.01 -6.01
N PHE A 11 29.91 9.18 -6.26
CA PHE A 11 28.67 9.65 -6.87
C PHE A 11 27.75 10.14 -5.76
N ALA A 12 27.64 11.45 -5.62
CA ALA A 12 26.59 12.10 -4.85
C ALA A 12 25.55 12.64 -5.84
N GLY A 13 24.53 11.83 -6.11
CA GLY A 13 23.44 12.17 -7.03
C GLY A 13 22.11 12.05 -6.30
N GLY A 14 21.66 13.11 -5.63
CA GLY A 14 20.32 13.15 -5.06
C GLY A 14 19.28 13.17 -6.17
N ILE A 15 18.23 12.35 -6.06
CA ILE A 15 17.12 12.29 -7.01
C ILE A 15 16.30 13.59 -6.90
N SER A 16 16.66 14.58 -7.70
CA SER A 16 15.91 15.83 -7.85
C SER A 16 14.75 15.62 -8.84
N LEU A 17 13.62 15.13 -8.34
CA LEU A 17 12.35 15.14 -9.07
C LEU A 17 11.88 16.60 -9.27
N SER A 18 12.34 17.23 -10.36
CA SER A 18 11.89 18.56 -10.77
C SER A 18 10.45 18.54 -11.27
N SER A 19 9.64 19.52 -10.86
CA SER A 19 8.22 19.68 -11.25
C SER A 19 7.98 20.10 -12.71
N ALA A 20 8.85 19.71 -13.64
CA ALA A 20 8.67 19.85 -15.07
C ALA A 20 8.14 18.53 -15.68
N ASP A 21 7.52 18.61 -16.85
CA ASP A 21 7.11 17.48 -17.69
C ASP A 21 5.85 16.68 -17.25
N VAL A 22 4.83 17.35 -16.69
CA VAL A 22 3.44 16.85 -16.81
C VAL A 22 2.98 17.07 -18.25
N LEU A 23 3.20 16.06 -19.10
CA LEU A 23 2.85 16.10 -20.53
C LEU A 23 1.36 15.82 -20.78
N GLU A 24 0.75 15.01 -19.93
CA GLU A 24 -0.66 14.63 -19.98
C GLU A 24 -1.11 14.19 -18.57
N SER A 25 -2.37 14.37 -18.21
CA SER A 25 -2.90 13.97 -16.89
C SER A 25 -4.41 13.78 -16.90
N GLY A 26 -4.93 12.98 -15.96
CA GLY A 26 -6.36 12.78 -15.79
C GLY A 26 -6.70 12.02 -14.51
N THR A 27 -7.95 11.56 -14.43
CA THR A 27 -8.39 10.54 -13.46
C THR A 27 -8.60 9.21 -14.17
N GLY A 28 -8.75 8.13 -13.42
CA GLY A 28 -9.02 6.79 -13.93
C GLY A 28 -9.25 5.79 -12.81
N TYR A 29 -9.28 4.51 -13.18
CA TYR A 29 -9.43 3.39 -12.25
C TYR A 29 -8.21 2.48 -12.32
N SER A 30 -7.88 1.82 -11.20
CA SER A 30 -6.91 0.73 -11.22
C SER A 30 -7.57 -0.64 -11.16
N SER A 31 -6.86 -1.67 -11.59
CA SER A 31 -7.14 -3.05 -11.20
C SER A 31 -5.82 -3.78 -10.95
N ARG A 32 -5.86 -5.10 -10.75
CA ARG A 32 -4.70 -5.95 -10.50
C ARG A 32 -4.78 -7.21 -11.35
N TYR A 33 -3.66 -7.62 -11.95
CA TYR A 33 -3.58 -8.90 -12.65
C TYR A 33 -2.14 -9.43 -12.73
N TRP A 34 -2.02 -10.73 -12.99
CA TRP A 34 -0.81 -11.39 -13.45
C TRP A 34 -1.20 -12.67 -14.20
N ASP A 35 -1.18 -12.62 -15.52
CA ASP A 35 -1.59 -13.73 -16.41
C ASP A 35 -0.40 -14.48 -17.03
N CYS A 36 0.82 -14.05 -16.72
CA CYS A 36 2.10 -14.50 -17.27
C CYS A 36 2.27 -14.31 -18.79
N CYS A 37 1.31 -13.72 -19.51
CA CYS A 37 1.38 -13.59 -20.95
C CYS A 37 2.55 -12.70 -21.39
N LYS A 38 3.11 -12.94 -22.58
CA LYS A 38 3.96 -11.92 -23.23
C LYS A 38 3.16 -10.60 -23.32
N PRO A 39 3.68 -9.48 -22.80
CA PRO A 39 2.91 -8.24 -22.74
C PRO A 39 2.92 -7.56 -24.13
N ASN A 40 1.85 -6.84 -24.50
CA ASN A 40 1.66 -6.40 -25.88
C ASN A 40 2.79 -5.48 -26.39
N CYS A 41 3.36 -4.62 -25.54
CA CYS A 41 4.45 -3.73 -25.94
C CYS A 41 5.76 -4.47 -26.26
N ALA A 42 5.90 -5.76 -25.89
CA ALA A 42 7.02 -6.61 -26.25
C ALA A 42 6.92 -7.25 -27.65
N ALA A 43 5.87 -6.93 -28.42
CA ALA A 43 5.86 -7.19 -29.86
C ALA A 43 6.74 -6.16 -30.61
N GLN A 44 7.22 -6.56 -31.80
CA GLN A 44 8.02 -5.67 -32.65
C GLN A 44 7.18 -4.51 -33.21
N ASP A 45 7.81 -3.35 -33.39
CA ASP A 45 7.27 -2.16 -34.06
C ASP A 45 5.95 -1.60 -33.49
N VAL A 46 5.63 -1.88 -32.22
CA VAL A 46 4.42 -1.33 -31.55
C VAL A 46 4.55 0.16 -31.27
N ALA A 47 5.73 0.63 -30.83
CA ALA A 47 6.02 2.01 -30.47
C ALA A 47 7.45 2.41 -30.86
N ALA A 48 7.72 3.72 -30.92
CA ALA A 48 9.08 4.26 -31.11
C ALA A 48 9.86 4.17 -29.77
N VAL A 49 10.64 3.10 -29.64
CA VAL A 49 11.37 2.74 -28.41
C VAL A 49 12.78 2.24 -28.74
N SER A 50 13.69 2.41 -27.78
CA SER A 50 15.07 1.90 -27.84
C SER A 50 15.17 0.39 -28.10
N ARG A 51 14.24 -0.38 -27.53
CA ARG A 51 13.90 -1.79 -27.80
C ARG A 51 12.55 -2.10 -27.13
N PRO A 52 11.79 -3.11 -27.58
CA PRO A 52 10.62 -3.60 -26.83
C PRO A 52 11.01 -4.10 -25.43
N PRO A 53 10.07 -4.15 -24.46
CA PRO A 53 10.31 -4.72 -23.14
C PRO A 53 10.86 -6.15 -23.20
N MET A 54 11.74 -6.45 -22.25
CA MET A 54 12.28 -7.77 -21.98
C MET A 54 11.17 -8.80 -21.79
N ILE A 55 11.42 -10.01 -22.28
CA ILE A 55 10.53 -11.18 -22.15
C ILE A 55 11.33 -12.34 -21.58
N CYS A 56 10.66 -13.21 -20.86
CA CYS A 56 11.29 -14.37 -20.25
C CYS A 56 10.70 -15.66 -20.82
N ASP A 57 11.49 -16.73 -20.75
CA ASP A 57 11.06 -18.07 -21.16
C ASP A 57 10.26 -18.79 -20.04
N SER A 58 9.94 -20.07 -20.27
CA SER A 58 9.24 -20.90 -19.27
C SER A 58 10.04 -21.16 -17.98
N ASN A 59 11.36 -20.88 -17.96
CA ASN A 59 12.21 -20.96 -16.78
C ASN A 59 12.54 -19.55 -16.23
N ASP A 60 11.75 -18.55 -16.62
CA ASP A 60 11.92 -17.14 -16.28
C ASP A 60 13.28 -16.55 -16.71
N THR A 61 13.92 -17.14 -17.73
CA THR A 61 15.21 -16.65 -18.24
C THR A 61 15.00 -15.55 -19.29
N PRO A 62 15.58 -14.34 -19.12
CA PRO A 62 15.46 -13.26 -20.09
C PRO A 62 15.98 -13.59 -21.49
N PHE A 63 15.22 -13.22 -22.52
CA PHE A 63 15.66 -13.25 -23.91
C PHE A 63 15.06 -12.12 -24.76
N PHE A 64 15.63 -11.91 -25.95
CA PHE A 64 15.36 -10.73 -26.78
C PHE A 64 14.87 -11.08 -28.21
N ASP A 65 14.35 -12.29 -28.41
CA ASP A 65 13.61 -12.61 -29.64
C ASP A 65 12.16 -12.12 -29.52
N PHE A 66 11.98 -10.82 -29.77
CA PHE A 66 10.67 -10.17 -29.73
C PHE A 66 9.68 -10.70 -30.80
N SER A 67 10.11 -11.57 -31.73
CA SER A 67 9.21 -12.28 -32.64
C SER A 67 8.60 -13.56 -32.04
N ALA A 68 9.13 -14.05 -30.92
CA ALA A 68 8.62 -15.22 -30.23
C ALA A 68 7.16 -15.04 -29.81
N ALA A 69 6.36 -16.10 -30.01
CA ALA A 69 4.95 -16.14 -29.67
C ALA A 69 4.74 -16.17 -28.14
N SER A 70 3.66 -15.54 -27.68
CA SER A 70 3.24 -15.57 -26.27
C SER A 70 2.93 -17.00 -25.81
N GLY A 71 3.28 -17.35 -24.57
CA GLY A 71 2.84 -18.60 -23.93
C GLY A 71 1.32 -18.78 -23.96
N CYS A 72 0.59 -17.68 -23.74
CA CYS A 72 -0.88 -17.58 -23.88
C CYS A 72 -1.40 -17.80 -25.32
N SER A 73 -0.53 -18.09 -26.28
CA SER A 73 -0.86 -18.49 -27.65
C SER A 73 -0.02 -19.69 -28.12
N GLY A 74 0.45 -20.52 -27.19
CA GLY A 74 1.22 -21.74 -27.47
C GLY A 74 2.70 -21.52 -27.82
N GLY A 75 3.23 -20.34 -27.49
CA GLY A 75 4.65 -20.02 -27.62
C GLY A 75 5.44 -20.23 -26.32
N ASN A 76 6.57 -19.52 -26.20
CA ASN A 76 7.50 -19.63 -25.06
C ASN A 76 8.02 -18.24 -24.62
N ALA A 77 7.21 -17.20 -24.81
CA ALA A 77 7.48 -15.85 -24.33
C ALA A 77 6.44 -15.47 -23.26
N PHE A 78 6.93 -15.01 -22.12
CA PHE A 78 6.15 -14.68 -20.93
C PHE A 78 6.62 -13.34 -20.37
N MET A 79 5.86 -12.79 -19.42
CA MET A 79 6.35 -11.74 -18.52
C MET A 79 7.44 -12.30 -17.61
N CYS A 80 8.50 -11.52 -17.37
CA CYS A 80 9.56 -11.83 -16.40
C CYS A 80 9.09 -11.55 -14.97
N SER A 81 9.44 -12.39 -14.00
CA SER A 81 9.11 -12.15 -12.58
C SER A 81 9.65 -10.81 -12.04
N ASP A 82 10.79 -10.37 -12.59
CA ASP A 82 11.41 -9.03 -12.43
C ASP A 82 10.41 -7.87 -12.54
N TYR A 83 9.29 -8.02 -13.25
CA TYR A 83 8.20 -7.03 -13.29
C TYR A 83 7.35 -7.00 -12.00
N THR A 84 7.98 -7.32 -10.86
CA THR A 84 7.47 -7.19 -9.51
C THR A 84 7.37 -5.72 -9.08
N PRO A 85 6.25 -5.27 -8.50
CA PRO A 85 6.15 -3.96 -7.90
C PRO A 85 6.96 -3.88 -6.59
N ILE A 86 7.64 -2.76 -6.37
CA ILE A 86 8.52 -2.52 -5.21
C ILE A 86 8.09 -1.27 -4.44
N GLY A 87 8.14 -1.33 -3.10
CA GLY A 87 7.99 -0.14 -2.25
C GLY A 87 9.32 0.61 -2.16
N VAL A 88 9.37 1.85 -2.62
CA VAL A 88 10.58 2.69 -2.55
C VAL A 88 10.63 3.46 -1.23
N THR A 89 9.46 3.94 -0.78
CA THR A 89 9.24 4.52 0.54
C THR A 89 7.88 4.05 1.08
N SER A 90 7.48 4.52 2.27
CA SER A 90 6.11 4.33 2.78
C SER A 90 5.01 4.78 1.81
N ASP A 91 5.28 5.78 0.97
CA ASP A 91 4.28 6.50 0.16
C ASP A 91 4.62 6.58 -1.33
N LEU A 92 5.75 6.00 -1.75
CA LEU A 92 6.15 5.83 -3.14
C LEU A 92 6.45 4.36 -3.45
N SER A 93 5.86 3.83 -4.52
CA SER A 93 6.17 2.51 -5.09
C SER A 93 6.49 2.63 -6.58
N PHE A 94 7.36 1.76 -7.09
CA PHE A 94 7.59 1.58 -8.53
C PHE A 94 7.00 0.24 -8.99
N GLY A 95 6.64 0.14 -10.27
CA GLY A 95 6.25 -1.12 -10.90
C GLY A 95 5.78 -0.95 -12.34
N PHE A 96 4.86 -1.80 -12.75
CA PHE A 96 4.44 -1.92 -14.14
C PHE A 96 2.92 -2.05 -14.26
N ALA A 97 2.36 -1.67 -15.40
CA ALA A 97 0.93 -1.76 -15.66
C ALA A 97 0.61 -2.14 -17.12
N SER A 98 -0.55 -2.75 -17.33
CA SER A 98 -1.28 -2.62 -18.60
C SER A 98 -2.09 -1.34 -18.54
N VAL A 99 -1.84 -0.42 -19.47
CA VAL A 99 -2.39 0.94 -19.43
C VAL A 99 -3.27 1.18 -20.65
N SER A 100 -4.50 1.65 -20.39
CA SER A 100 -5.44 2.12 -21.39
C SER A 100 -5.79 3.58 -21.08
N ILE A 101 -5.56 4.48 -22.03
CA ILE A 101 -5.89 5.92 -21.90
C ILE A 101 -6.88 6.27 -23.00
N ALA A 102 -7.90 7.07 -22.67
CA ALA A 102 -8.89 7.52 -23.64
C ALA A 102 -8.23 8.25 -24.82
N ASP A 103 -8.72 8.01 -26.04
CA ASP A 103 -8.19 8.57 -27.29
C ASP A 103 -6.67 8.36 -27.52
N ARG A 104 -6.14 7.25 -26.99
CA ARG A 104 -4.76 6.77 -27.20
C ARG A 104 -4.76 5.36 -27.79
N ASP A 105 -3.59 4.97 -28.30
CA ASP A 105 -3.30 3.61 -28.77
C ASP A 105 -1.97 3.09 -28.18
N ALA A 106 -1.69 1.81 -28.43
CA ALA A 106 -0.46 1.16 -27.97
C ALA A 106 0.82 1.92 -28.34
N SER A 107 0.89 2.54 -29.53
CA SER A 107 2.09 3.26 -29.98
C SER A 107 2.38 4.51 -29.16
N SER A 108 1.33 5.12 -28.61
CA SER A 108 1.42 6.31 -27.74
C SER A 108 1.63 5.99 -26.26
N VAL A 109 1.19 4.82 -25.80
CA VAL A 109 1.22 4.42 -24.37
C VAL A 109 2.43 3.53 -24.04
N CYS A 110 2.78 2.59 -24.92
CA CYS A 110 3.81 1.58 -24.64
C CYS A 110 5.15 2.18 -24.23
N CYS A 111 5.69 1.61 -23.15
CA CYS A 111 6.90 2.00 -22.43
C CYS A 111 6.93 3.43 -21.88
N GLY A 112 5.80 4.16 -21.92
CA GLY A 112 5.65 5.43 -21.22
C GLY A 112 5.47 5.21 -19.72
N CYS A 113 5.89 6.18 -18.93
CA CYS A 113 5.74 6.14 -17.48
C CYS A 113 4.68 7.13 -16.99
N PHE A 114 3.96 6.70 -15.96
CA PHE A 114 2.87 7.44 -15.37
C PHE A 114 3.06 7.47 -13.86
N ARG A 115 3.01 8.65 -13.25
CA ARG A 115 2.77 8.76 -11.81
C ARG A 115 1.27 8.61 -11.59
N VAL A 116 0.92 7.62 -10.80
CA VAL A 116 -0.44 7.29 -10.37
C VAL A 116 -0.52 7.64 -8.88
N THR A 117 -1.45 8.50 -8.49
CA THR A 117 -1.73 8.82 -7.08
C THR A 117 -3.12 8.29 -6.75
N PHE A 118 -3.20 7.38 -5.78
CA PHE A 118 -4.47 6.74 -5.42
C PHE A 118 -5.38 7.73 -4.69
N THR A 119 -6.66 7.78 -5.09
CA THR A 119 -7.66 8.72 -4.56
C THR A 119 -8.75 8.03 -3.74
N SER A 120 -8.70 6.70 -3.60
CA SER A 120 -9.59 5.93 -2.73
C SER A 120 -8.91 4.68 -2.15
N GLY A 121 -9.58 4.04 -1.18
CA GLY A 121 -9.08 2.84 -0.51
C GLY A 121 -7.98 3.11 0.53
N PRO A 122 -7.37 2.05 1.10
CA PRO A 122 -6.39 2.13 2.19
C PRO A 122 -5.01 2.68 1.77
N VAL A 123 -4.86 3.08 0.50
CA VAL A 123 -3.64 3.63 -0.10
C VAL A 123 -3.81 5.06 -0.61
N THR A 124 -4.91 5.74 -0.25
CA THR A 124 -5.17 7.15 -0.60
C THR A 124 -3.94 8.03 -0.31
N ASP A 125 -3.67 8.99 -1.19
CA ASP A 125 -2.51 9.90 -1.21
C ASP A 125 -1.14 9.24 -1.48
N LYS A 126 -1.02 7.91 -1.45
CA LYS A 126 0.20 7.22 -1.91
C LYS A 126 0.35 7.33 -3.42
N SER A 127 1.60 7.39 -3.87
CA SER A 127 1.97 7.41 -5.28
C SER A 127 2.62 6.10 -5.72
N MET A 128 2.28 5.63 -6.92
CA MET A 128 2.99 4.60 -7.65
C MET A 128 3.48 5.17 -8.98
N ILE A 129 4.74 4.94 -9.35
CA ILE A 129 5.21 5.19 -10.71
C ILE A 129 5.18 3.86 -11.47
N VAL A 130 4.41 3.81 -12.56
CA VAL A 130 4.28 2.63 -13.39
C VAL A 130 4.79 2.87 -14.80
N GLN A 131 5.52 1.91 -15.36
CA GLN A 131 5.78 1.85 -16.80
C GLN A 131 4.73 0.96 -17.49
N ALA A 132 4.18 1.42 -18.61
CA ALA A 132 3.24 0.66 -19.41
C ALA A 132 3.96 -0.43 -20.23
N LEU A 133 3.90 -1.69 -19.80
CA LEU A 133 4.44 -2.83 -20.56
C LEU A 133 3.39 -3.50 -21.45
N ASP A 134 2.12 -3.29 -21.14
CA ASP A 134 1.00 -3.80 -21.89
C ASP A 134 0.00 -2.66 -22.16
N SER A 135 -0.86 -2.86 -23.16
CA SER A 135 -1.84 -1.87 -23.59
C SER A 135 -3.19 -2.53 -23.82
N ALA A 136 -4.08 -2.44 -22.83
CA ALA A 136 -5.42 -3.00 -22.97
C ALA A 136 -6.24 -2.24 -24.03
N GLN A 137 -6.97 -2.99 -24.87
CA GLN A 137 -7.87 -2.42 -25.88
C GLN A 137 -8.94 -1.55 -25.20
N ASN A 138 -8.95 -0.27 -25.57
CA ASN A 138 -9.78 0.83 -25.06
C ASN A 138 -11.05 0.40 -24.32
N PHE A 139 -11.00 0.42 -22.98
CA PHE A 139 -12.13 0.14 -22.11
C PHE A 139 -13.13 1.32 -21.97
N GLY A 140 -12.90 2.42 -22.69
CA GLY A 140 -13.73 3.63 -22.68
C GLY A 140 -13.28 4.67 -21.66
N ASP A 141 -12.76 4.23 -20.52
CA ASP A 141 -12.18 5.05 -19.46
C ASP A 141 -10.67 4.83 -19.33
N ASN A 142 -9.97 5.75 -18.65
CA ASN A 142 -8.56 5.58 -18.32
C ASN A 142 -8.40 4.47 -17.27
N GLN A 143 -7.65 3.41 -17.59
CA GLN A 143 -7.47 2.26 -16.72
C GLN A 143 -6.00 1.84 -16.59
N PHE A 144 -5.60 1.54 -15.36
CA PHE A 144 -4.27 1.08 -14.97
C PHE A 144 -4.39 -0.30 -14.31
N ASN A 145 -4.28 -1.36 -15.10
CA ASN A 145 -4.26 -2.73 -14.58
C ASN A 145 -2.83 -3.02 -14.09
N LEU A 146 -2.62 -2.91 -12.78
CA LEU A 146 -1.30 -3.05 -12.16
C LEU A 146 -0.83 -4.51 -12.27
N LEU A 147 0.44 -4.69 -12.68
CA LEU A 147 1.10 -6.00 -12.70
C LEU A 147 1.41 -6.37 -11.25
N ILE A 148 0.64 -7.31 -10.72
CA ILE A 148 0.72 -7.76 -9.33
C ILE A 148 0.61 -9.28 -9.33
N GLN A 149 1.71 -9.95 -9.03
CA GLN A 149 1.78 -11.41 -8.91
C GLN A 149 0.71 -11.91 -7.92
N GLY A 150 -0.08 -12.91 -8.33
CA GLY A 150 -1.25 -13.35 -7.56
C GLY A 150 -2.44 -12.39 -7.61
N GLY A 151 -2.45 -11.37 -8.47
CA GLY A 151 -3.60 -10.47 -8.72
C GLY A 151 -4.75 -11.09 -9.52
N GLY A 152 -4.57 -12.30 -10.06
CA GLY A 152 -5.53 -13.02 -10.88
C GLY A 152 -5.13 -13.01 -12.36
N VAL A 153 -5.41 -14.11 -13.06
CA VAL A 153 -4.99 -14.31 -14.46
C VAL A 153 -5.96 -13.67 -15.46
N GLY A 154 -7.20 -13.39 -15.05
CA GLY A 154 -8.22 -12.80 -15.90
C GLY A 154 -8.66 -13.75 -17.02
N THR A 155 -8.80 -13.23 -18.24
CA THR A 155 -9.32 -14.00 -19.39
C THR A 155 -8.29 -14.92 -20.06
N SER A 156 -7.01 -14.77 -19.72
CA SER A 156 -5.89 -15.58 -20.22
C SER A 156 -5.23 -16.31 -19.05
N ASN A 157 -4.56 -17.43 -19.29
CA ASN A 157 -3.76 -18.08 -18.24
C ASN A 157 -2.48 -18.67 -18.84
N GLY A 158 -1.46 -17.82 -19.03
CA GLY A 158 -0.11 -18.27 -19.37
C GLY A 158 0.58 -18.96 -18.20
N CYS A 159 0.18 -18.66 -16.97
CA CYS A 159 0.78 -19.19 -15.75
C CYS A 159 0.59 -20.71 -15.59
N GLU A 160 -0.50 -21.29 -16.12
CA GLU A 160 -0.65 -22.75 -16.24
C GLU A 160 0.52 -23.36 -17.04
N THR A 161 0.94 -22.71 -18.11
CA THR A 161 2.04 -23.20 -18.98
C THR A 161 3.45 -22.78 -18.56
N GLN A 162 3.59 -21.70 -17.79
CA GLN A 162 4.90 -21.22 -17.32
C GLN A 162 5.28 -21.85 -15.97
N TRP A 163 4.30 -22.03 -15.07
CA TRP A 163 4.53 -22.28 -13.65
C TRP A 163 3.66 -23.41 -13.08
N ASP A 164 3.03 -24.24 -13.93
CA ASP A 164 2.06 -25.27 -13.54
C ASP A 164 0.93 -24.72 -12.63
N ALA A 165 0.53 -23.45 -12.81
CA ALA A 165 -0.52 -22.82 -12.03
C ALA A 165 -1.89 -23.47 -12.28
N PRO A 166 -2.85 -23.41 -11.32
CA PRO A 166 -4.20 -23.91 -11.54
C PRO A 166 -4.92 -23.22 -12.70
N GLU A 167 -6.01 -23.83 -13.20
CA GLU A 167 -6.83 -23.31 -14.33
C GLU A 167 -7.33 -21.87 -14.09
N SER A 168 -7.61 -21.49 -12.83
CA SER A 168 -7.99 -20.13 -12.42
C SER A 168 -6.83 -19.24 -11.93
N GLY A 169 -5.58 -19.71 -12.07
CA GLY A 169 -4.42 -19.17 -11.35
C GLY A 169 -4.42 -19.58 -9.87
N TRP A 170 -3.51 -19.00 -9.09
CA TRP A 170 -3.32 -19.32 -7.65
C TRP A 170 -4.46 -18.88 -6.70
N GLY A 171 -5.57 -18.38 -7.24
CA GLY A 171 -6.73 -17.93 -6.48
C GLY A 171 -7.96 -17.77 -7.38
N ALA A 172 -8.76 -16.73 -7.14
CA ALA A 172 -9.85 -16.37 -8.02
C ALA A 172 -9.32 -15.90 -9.39
N GLN A 173 -9.98 -16.31 -10.48
CA GLN A 173 -9.59 -15.94 -11.85
C GLN A 173 -9.41 -14.42 -12.01
N PHE A 174 -10.32 -13.63 -11.42
CA PHE A 174 -10.22 -12.18 -11.31
C PHE A 174 -10.01 -11.80 -9.84
N GLY A 175 -9.04 -10.94 -9.55
CA GLY A 175 -8.69 -10.54 -8.18
C GLY A 175 -7.72 -11.47 -7.44
N GLY A 176 -7.53 -12.70 -7.92
CA GLY A 176 -6.43 -13.58 -7.54
C GLY A 176 -6.50 -14.14 -6.13
N VAL A 177 -5.36 -14.15 -5.44
CA VAL A 177 -5.27 -14.60 -4.05
C VAL A 177 -6.06 -13.70 -3.09
N SER A 178 -6.45 -14.25 -1.95
CA SER A 178 -7.33 -13.60 -0.97
C SER A 178 -6.61 -13.11 0.29
N HIS A 179 -5.58 -13.83 0.73
CA HIS A 179 -4.82 -13.58 1.95
C HIS A 179 -3.32 -13.50 1.65
N ARG A 180 -2.55 -12.84 2.52
CA ARG A 180 -1.09 -12.75 2.37
C ARG A 180 -0.41 -14.12 2.36
N ASP A 181 -0.91 -15.06 3.16
CA ASP A 181 -0.34 -16.40 3.29
C ASP A 181 -0.60 -17.25 2.03
N ASP A 182 -1.59 -16.90 1.21
CA ASP A 182 -1.84 -17.54 -0.08
C ASP A 182 -0.64 -17.34 -1.04
N CYS A 183 0.20 -16.32 -0.82
CA CYS A 183 1.43 -16.08 -1.60
C CYS A 183 2.44 -17.23 -1.50
N GLU A 184 2.38 -18.07 -0.46
CA GLU A 184 3.20 -19.28 -0.35
C GLU A 184 2.87 -20.33 -1.43
N MET A 185 1.69 -20.24 -2.07
CA MET A 185 1.33 -21.11 -3.20
C MET A 185 1.98 -20.69 -4.52
N LEU A 186 2.56 -19.49 -4.60
CA LEU A 186 3.24 -18.99 -5.80
C LEU A 186 4.69 -19.50 -5.86
N PRO A 187 5.25 -19.68 -7.08
CA PRO A 187 6.69 -19.85 -7.30
C PRO A 187 7.48 -18.75 -6.60
N GLU A 188 8.65 -19.10 -6.05
CA GLU A 188 9.51 -18.22 -5.25
C GLU A 188 9.73 -16.84 -5.89
N ALA A 189 10.08 -16.82 -7.18
CA ALA A 189 10.29 -15.60 -7.97
C ALA A 189 9.07 -14.66 -8.05
N LEU A 190 7.84 -15.18 -7.88
CA LEU A 190 6.60 -14.38 -7.93
C LEU A 190 6.12 -13.92 -6.54
N ARG A 191 6.77 -14.34 -5.45
CA ARG A 191 6.29 -14.06 -4.09
C ARG A 191 6.46 -12.61 -3.66
N GLY A 192 7.54 -11.94 -4.08
CA GLY A 192 7.82 -10.54 -3.73
C GLY A 192 6.66 -9.61 -4.08
N GLY A 193 6.21 -9.63 -5.34
CA GLY A 193 5.06 -8.83 -5.79
C GLY A 193 3.72 -9.25 -5.18
N CYS A 194 3.58 -10.53 -4.81
CA CYS A 194 2.41 -11.01 -4.09
C CYS A 194 2.38 -10.45 -2.65
N TYR A 195 3.50 -10.45 -1.92
CA TYR A 195 3.56 -9.83 -0.59
C TYR A 195 3.39 -8.31 -0.65
N TRP A 196 3.99 -7.64 -1.64
CA TRP A 196 3.82 -6.19 -1.86
C TRP A 196 2.35 -5.77 -1.91
N ARG A 197 1.48 -6.60 -2.52
CA ARG A 197 0.03 -6.38 -2.59
C ARG A 197 -0.60 -6.21 -1.21
N PHE A 198 -0.22 -7.02 -0.24
CA PHE A 198 -0.77 -7.00 1.11
C PHE A 198 -0.02 -6.02 2.02
N ASP A 199 1.28 -5.86 1.81
CA ASP A 199 2.17 -5.09 2.68
C ASP A 199 2.16 -3.59 2.35
N TRP A 200 2.64 -3.20 1.16
CA TRP A 200 2.69 -1.78 0.76
C TRP A 200 1.33 -1.30 0.25
N PHE A 201 0.69 -2.10 -0.61
CA PHE A 201 -0.57 -1.76 -1.27
C PHE A 201 -1.81 -2.07 -0.40
N ARG A 202 -1.62 -2.56 0.83
CA ARG A 202 -2.66 -2.78 1.86
C ARG A 202 -3.89 -3.57 1.36
N ASN A 203 -3.69 -4.45 0.38
CA ASN A 203 -4.72 -5.20 -0.34
C ASN A 203 -5.87 -4.31 -0.86
N ALA A 204 -5.56 -3.09 -1.33
CA ALA A 204 -6.55 -2.17 -1.85
C ALA A 204 -7.30 -2.79 -3.06
N ASP A 205 -8.63 -2.81 -2.97
CA ASP A 205 -9.46 -3.38 -4.04
C ASP A 205 -9.81 -2.32 -5.09
N ASN A 206 -9.07 -2.33 -6.19
CA ASN A 206 -9.29 -1.49 -7.38
C ASN A 206 -9.44 0.02 -7.06
N PRO A 207 -8.50 0.63 -6.32
CA PRO A 207 -8.59 2.04 -5.95
C PRO A 207 -8.67 2.95 -7.18
N GLU A 208 -9.42 4.05 -7.03
CA GLU A 208 -9.45 5.14 -8.00
C GLU A 208 -8.11 5.85 -8.03
N VAL A 209 -7.79 6.48 -9.17
CA VAL A 209 -6.51 7.15 -9.38
C VAL A 209 -6.65 8.51 -10.03
N SER A 210 -5.79 9.43 -9.62
CA SER A 210 -5.34 10.54 -10.46
C SER A 210 -3.98 10.16 -11.07
N TRP A 211 -3.71 10.59 -12.30
CA TRP A 211 -2.48 10.22 -13.00
C TRP A 211 -1.89 11.37 -13.79
N SER A 212 -0.56 11.35 -13.95
CA SER A 212 0.17 12.18 -14.91
C SER A 212 1.20 11.35 -15.66
N ARG A 213 1.31 11.56 -16.98
CA ARG A 213 2.47 11.09 -17.76
C ARG A 213 3.69 11.87 -17.28
N ILE A 214 4.77 11.15 -17.02
CA ILE A 214 6.05 11.69 -16.56
C ILE A 214 7.21 11.14 -17.41
N GLN A 215 8.40 11.71 -17.22
CA GLN A 215 9.65 11.07 -17.65
C GLN A 215 9.83 9.72 -16.93
N CYS A 216 10.30 8.69 -17.63
CA CYS A 216 10.56 7.40 -17.00
C CYS A 216 11.79 7.43 -16.06
N PRO A 217 11.67 6.93 -14.81
CA PRO A 217 12.82 6.62 -13.96
C PRO A 217 13.69 5.52 -14.58
N THR A 218 15.02 5.63 -14.41
CA THR A 218 15.98 4.65 -14.94
C THR A 218 15.78 3.26 -14.35
N GLU A 219 15.32 3.17 -13.11
CA GLU A 219 15.00 1.94 -12.39
C GLU A 219 13.97 1.08 -13.14
N LEU A 220 13.00 1.70 -13.83
CA LEU A 220 12.02 0.99 -14.64
C LEU A 220 12.53 0.68 -16.05
N THR A 221 13.23 1.63 -16.69
CA THR A 221 13.67 1.47 -18.09
C THR A 221 14.89 0.57 -18.26
N ASP A 222 15.75 0.47 -17.25
CA ASP A 222 16.90 -0.42 -17.27
C ASP A 222 16.43 -1.87 -17.01
N LEU A 223 15.44 -2.05 -16.14
CA LEU A 223 14.82 -3.34 -15.80
C LEU A 223 13.98 -3.91 -16.96
N SER A 224 13.06 -3.12 -17.53
CA SER A 224 12.33 -3.55 -18.73
C SER A 224 13.19 -3.53 -19.99
N GLY A 225 14.30 -2.80 -19.97
CA GLY A 225 15.09 -2.46 -21.13
C GLY A 225 14.43 -1.51 -22.13
N CYS A 226 13.15 -1.17 -21.94
CA CYS A 226 12.37 -0.36 -22.87
C CYS A 226 12.33 1.09 -22.43
N ARG A 227 12.63 1.99 -23.37
CA ARG A 227 12.50 3.44 -23.18
C ARG A 227 12.04 4.08 -24.48
N ARG A 228 11.08 5.00 -24.40
CA ARG A 228 10.54 5.68 -25.59
C ARG A 228 11.52 6.70 -26.15
N ASP A 229 11.46 6.91 -27.47
CA ASP A 229 12.28 7.91 -28.16
C ASP A 229 11.83 9.36 -27.86
N ASP A 230 10.58 9.53 -27.40
CA ASP A 230 9.99 10.81 -26.99
C ASP A 230 10.16 11.12 -25.49
N ASP A 231 10.80 10.23 -24.73
CA ASP A 231 11.10 10.41 -23.30
C ASP A 231 12.36 11.27 -23.13
N PRO A 232 12.31 12.40 -22.38
CA PRO A 232 13.47 13.26 -22.18
C PRO A 232 14.68 12.49 -21.63
N VAL A 233 15.88 12.74 -22.16
CA VAL A 233 17.10 12.07 -21.65
C VAL A 233 17.66 12.86 -20.46
N PRO A 234 17.86 12.24 -19.28
CA PRO A 234 18.50 12.92 -18.15
C PRO A 234 19.84 13.54 -18.56
N GLY A 235 20.00 14.84 -18.32
CA GLY A 235 21.23 15.59 -18.65
C GLY A 235 21.38 16.04 -20.11
N THR A 236 20.41 15.78 -21.00
CA THR A 236 20.41 16.37 -22.36
C THR A 236 19.47 17.57 -22.40
N PRO A 237 19.94 18.80 -22.73
CA PRO A 237 19.05 19.93 -22.91
C PRO A 237 18.15 19.69 -24.13
N VAL A 238 16.84 19.59 -23.90
CA VAL A 238 15.83 19.38 -24.94
C VAL A 238 15.90 20.53 -25.96
N GLN A 239 16.28 20.21 -27.19
CA GLN A 239 16.39 21.19 -28.26
C GLN A 239 15.00 21.40 -28.90
N SER A 240 14.22 22.32 -28.35
CA SER A 240 12.84 22.59 -28.79
C SER A 240 12.76 23.02 -30.27
N THR A 241 12.23 22.14 -31.12
CA THR A 241 11.81 22.46 -32.49
C THR A 241 10.47 23.20 -32.49
N THR A 242 10.47 24.45 -32.02
CA THR A 242 9.26 25.28 -31.95
C THR A 242 8.84 25.75 -33.34
N THR A 243 7.77 25.17 -33.88
CA THR A 243 7.11 25.67 -35.10
C THR A 243 6.40 26.98 -34.78
N THR A 244 6.84 28.08 -35.40
CA THR A 244 6.39 29.44 -35.06
C THR A 244 4.95 29.71 -35.50
N THR A 245 4.03 29.90 -34.55
CA THR A 245 2.77 30.63 -34.77
C THR A 245 2.64 31.71 -33.71
N THR A 246 2.70 32.97 -34.12
CA THR A 246 2.74 34.13 -33.21
C THR A 246 1.35 34.65 -32.87
N THR A 247 0.99 34.59 -31.59
CA THR A 247 -0.07 35.41 -30.97
C THR A 247 0.46 35.96 -29.64
N PRO A 248 0.37 37.26 -29.34
CA PRO A 248 0.93 37.84 -28.13
C PRO A 248 -0.02 37.73 -26.93
N THR A 249 0.52 37.32 -25.78
CA THR A 249 -0.15 37.21 -24.47
C THR A 249 0.87 37.63 -23.39
N PRO A 250 0.47 38.27 -22.27
CA PRO A 250 1.31 39.29 -21.63
C PRO A 250 2.29 38.78 -20.56
N THR A 251 3.23 39.66 -20.22
CA THR A 251 4.25 39.50 -19.17
C THR A 251 3.66 39.18 -17.78
N PRO A 252 4.01 38.06 -17.15
CA PRO A 252 3.86 37.90 -15.71
C PRO A 252 5.03 38.57 -14.97
N THR A 253 4.73 39.45 -14.02
CA THR A 253 5.71 39.96 -13.06
C THR A 253 5.73 38.99 -11.88
N SER A 254 6.79 38.19 -11.73
CA SER A 254 6.95 37.32 -10.56
C SER A 254 7.02 38.17 -9.29
N THR A 255 6.10 37.92 -8.36
CA THR A 255 6.07 38.56 -7.05
C THR A 255 6.09 37.44 -6.02
N VAL A 256 7.25 37.22 -5.39
CA VAL A 256 7.41 36.21 -4.34
C VAL A 256 6.66 36.63 -3.07
N VAL A 257 6.17 35.64 -2.31
CA VAL A 257 5.43 35.86 -1.07
C VAL A 257 6.42 36.19 0.06
N PRO A 258 6.29 37.34 0.76
CA PRO A 258 7.17 37.63 1.90
C PRO A 258 6.95 36.64 3.06
N HIS A 259 7.92 36.54 3.96
CA HIS A 259 7.79 35.79 5.23
C HIS A 259 6.49 36.19 5.97
N TYR A 260 5.79 35.19 6.52
CA TYR A 260 4.42 35.26 7.05
C TYR A 260 3.29 35.59 6.04
N GLY A 261 3.56 35.73 4.75
CA GLY A 261 2.53 35.87 3.72
C GLY A 261 1.80 34.56 3.42
N GLN A 262 0.55 34.67 2.93
CA GLN A 262 -0.20 33.51 2.45
C GLN A 262 0.41 33.01 1.13
N CYS A 263 0.58 31.70 1.01
CA CYS A 263 1.18 31.04 -0.16
C CYS A 263 0.36 29.82 -0.64
N GLY A 264 -0.78 29.53 -0.02
CA GLY A 264 -1.63 28.39 -0.38
C GLY A 264 -2.95 28.34 0.38
N GLY A 265 -3.77 27.34 0.04
CA GLY A 265 -5.11 27.09 0.59
C GLY A 265 -6.14 26.76 -0.49
N ARG A 266 -7.22 26.05 -0.14
CA ARG A 266 -8.30 25.54 -1.02
C ARG A 266 -8.88 26.53 -2.05
N THR A 267 -8.79 27.84 -1.80
CA THR A 267 -9.30 28.90 -2.70
C THR A 267 -8.26 29.97 -3.04
N TYR A 268 -6.99 29.77 -2.67
CA TYR A 268 -5.91 30.72 -2.89
C TYR A 268 -5.36 30.63 -4.32
N SER A 269 -5.34 31.75 -5.04
CA SER A 269 -4.87 31.86 -6.43
C SER A 269 -3.71 32.86 -6.61
N GLY A 270 -3.08 33.27 -5.51
CA GLY A 270 -1.90 34.13 -5.53
C GLY A 270 -0.59 33.35 -5.73
N PRO A 271 0.56 34.06 -5.68
CA PRO A 271 1.87 33.40 -5.77
C PRO A 271 2.08 32.41 -4.61
N THR A 272 2.70 31.27 -4.91
CA THR A 272 2.92 30.16 -3.97
C THR A 272 4.38 30.03 -3.50
N GLU A 273 5.29 30.73 -4.17
CA GLU A 273 6.73 30.71 -3.87
C GLU A 273 7.07 31.74 -2.79
N CYS A 274 7.59 31.24 -1.67
CA CYS A 274 8.07 32.05 -0.56
C CYS A 274 9.41 32.72 -0.90
N ALA A 275 9.54 34.02 -0.62
CA ALA A 275 10.78 34.77 -0.76
C ALA A 275 11.88 34.20 0.15
N GLU A 276 11.49 33.80 1.36
CA GLU A 276 12.30 33.07 2.35
C GLU A 276 11.37 32.09 3.09
N GLY A 277 11.89 30.91 3.46
CA GLY A 277 11.14 29.86 4.14
C GLY A 277 10.39 28.88 3.21
N THR A 278 9.48 28.10 3.79
CA THR A 278 8.66 27.09 3.09
C THR A 278 7.18 27.41 3.27
N CYS A 279 6.36 27.08 2.27
CA CYS A 279 4.92 27.27 2.34
C CYS A 279 4.29 26.19 3.23
N THR A 280 4.12 26.50 4.51
CA THR A 280 3.73 25.55 5.55
C THR A 280 2.21 25.53 5.73
N PHE A 281 1.64 24.34 5.89
CA PHE A 281 0.22 24.17 6.19
C PHE A 281 -0.14 24.81 7.54
N VAL A 282 -1.21 25.60 7.56
CA VAL A 282 -1.82 26.11 8.80
C VAL A 282 -3.26 25.62 8.90
N THR A 283 -4.03 25.77 7.82
CA THR A 283 -5.36 25.17 7.65
C THR A 283 -5.59 24.77 6.18
N ASP A 284 -6.70 24.06 5.93
CA ASP A 284 -7.15 23.69 4.59
C ASP A 284 -7.24 24.89 3.60
N SER A 285 -7.50 26.09 4.13
CA SER A 285 -7.75 27.32 3.40
C SER A 285 -6.61 28.33 3.52
N PHE A 286 -5.57 28.05 4.32
CA PHE A 286 -4.48 28.97 4.60
C PHE A 286 -3.15 28.24 4.81
N TYR A 287 -2.19 28.50 3.92
CA TYR A 287 -0.79 28.09 4.08
C TYR A 287 0.07 29.35 4.15
N GLN A 288 1.13 29.33 4.97
CA GLN A 288 1.93 30.51 5.30
C GLN A 288 3.42 30.25 5.09
N CYS A 289 4.14 31.24 4.55
CA CYS A 289 5.60 31.18 4.45
C CYS A 289 6.26 31.28 5.84
N LEU A 290 6.89 30.20 6.29
CA LEU A 290 7.57 30.08 7.60
C LEU A 290 8.99 29.54 7.43
N MET A 291 9.91 29.90 8.34
CA MET A 291 11.29 29.43 8.34
C MET A 291 11.43 28.06 9.04
N PRO A 292 12.47 27.26 8.73
CA PRO A 292 12.70 25.98 9.40
C PRO A 292 12.86 26.16 10.92
N GLY A 293 11.99 25.49 11.68
CA GLY A 293 11.93 25.61 13.15
C GLY A 293 10.91 26.63 13.69
N GLU A 294 10.16 27.32 12.82
CA GLU A 294 9.00 28.11 13.22
C GLU A 294 7.72 27.26 13.16
N GLU A 295 7.17 26.93 14.32
CA GLU A 295 5.81 26.38 14.43
C GLU A 295 4.77 27.45 14.04
N PRO A 296 3.70 27.11 13.30
CA PRO A 296 2.65 28.07 12.96
C PRO A 296 1.96 28.57 14.24
N VAL A 297 2.13 29.87 14.53
CA VAL A 297 1.45 30.54 15.64
C VAL A 297 -0.04 30.64 15.36
N THR A 298 -0.76 29.56 15.69
CA THR A 298 -2.22 29.52 15.67
C THR A 298 -2.75 30.71 16.43
N ALA A 299 -3.41 31.64 15.73
CA ALA A 299 -3.94 32.84 16.35
C ALA A 299 -4.98 32.44 17.39
N THR A 300 -4.60 32.52 18.67
CA THR A 300 -5.49 32.20 19.80
C THR A 300 -6.64 33.20 19.84
N THR A 301 -7.72 32.90 19.12
CA THR A 301 -9.01 33.56 19.27
C THR A 301 -9.57 33.18 20.62
N THR A 302 -9.30 34.02 21.61
CA THR A 302 -9.84 33.94 22.98
C THR A 302 -11.36 33.89 22.91
N THR A 303 -11.91 32.68 22.89
CA THR A 303 -13.34 32.44 22.83
C THR A 303 -13.70 31.62 24.06
N THR A 304 -14.48 32.24 24.94
CA THR A 304 -14.89 31.70 26.23
C THR A 304 -15.48 30.30 26.09
N ALA A 305 -15.08 29.40 27.00
CA ALA A 305 -15.48 27.99 26.98
C ALA A 305 -17.00 27.79 26.91
N ALA A 306 -17.40 26.83 26.08
CA ALA A 306 -18.68 26.12 26.17
C ALA A 306 -18.37 24.61 26.22
N ALA A 307 -19.05 23.89 27.12
CA ALA A 307 -18.85 22.46 27.34
C ALA A 307 -19.36 21.61 26.16
N PRO A 308 -18.87 20.37 25.97
CA PRO A 308 -19.41 19.47 24.96
C PRO A 308 -20.83 19.05 25.32
N SER A 309 -21.79 19.30 24.42
CA SER A 309 -23.09 18.63 24.44
C SER A 309 -22.92 17.25 23.82
N GLY A 310 -23.34 16.21 24.54
CA GLY A 310 -23.01 14.82 24.22
C GLY A 310 -23.52 14.34 22.88
N THR A 311 -22.63 13.71 22.11
CA THR A 311 -23.00 12.75 21.08
C THR A 311 -23.42 11.45 21.77
N ILE A 312 -24.52 10.86 21.30
CA ILE A 312 -25.07 9.60 21.80
C ILE A 312 -24.76 8.51 20.76
N VAL A 313 -24.48 7.29 21.21
CA VAL A 313 -24.06 6.14 20.39
C VAL A 313 -25.27 5.29 19.99
N GLU A 314 -25.44 4.99 18.71
CA GLU A 314 -26.54 4.14 18.22
C GLU A 314 -26.41 2.68 18.73
N LEU A 315 -27.52 1.93 18.71
CA LEU A 315 -27.52 0.53 19.13
C LEU A 315 -26.64 -0.31 18.19
N TRP A 316 -25.81 -1.19 18.78
CA TRP A 316 -24.77 -2.00 18.14
C TRP A 316 -23.50 -1.27 17.68
N GLU A 317 -23.39 0.05 17.91
CA GLU A 317 -22.16 0.81 17.63
C GLU A 317 -21.16 0.80 18.80
N GLN A 318 -19.91 1.19 18.53
CA GLN A 318 -18.84 1.23 19.52
C GLN A 318 -19.04 2.36 20.54
N CYS A 319 -18.99 2.01 21.82
CA CYS A 319 -19.17 2.93 22.95
C CYS A 319 -18.02 2.88 23.97
N GLY A 320 -16.97 2.11 23.69
CA GLY A 320 -15.82 1.95 24.59
C GLY A 320 -14.78 0.95 24.09
N GLY A 321 -13.81 0.67 24.97
CA GLY A 321 -12.64 -0.14 24.72
C GLY A 321 -11.33 0.64 24.94
N ARG A 322 -10.19 -0.06 25.06
CA ARG A 322 -8.88 0.58 25.19
C ARG A 322 -8.58 1.50 24.01
N GLY A 323 -8.29 2.76 24.31
CA GLY A 323 -7.97 3.78 23.29
C GLY A 323 -9.19 4.44 22.65
N TRP A 324 -10.42 4.13 23.08
CA TRP A 324 -11.63 4.82 22.60
C TRP A 324 -11.75 6.22 23.19
N GLU A 325 -11.62 7.26 22.35
CA GLU A 325 -11.87 8.67 22.69
C GLU A 325 -13.26 9.16 22.28
N GLY A 326 -14.09 8.27 21.70
CA GLY A 326 -15.42 8.58 21.21
C GLY A 326 -16.50 8.64 22.31
N PRO A 327 -17.76 8.91 21.91
CA PRO A 327 -18.90 8.90 22.83
C PRO A 327 -19.09 7.55 23.53
N THR A 328 -19.58 7.59 24.78
CA THR A 328 -19.72 6.41 25.67
C THR A 328 -21.15 6.15 26.15
N GLN A 329 -22.10 7.02 25.78
CA GLN A 329 -23.50 6.93 26.19
C GLN A 329 -24.37 6.44 25.04
N CYS A 330 -24.97 5.26 25.21
CA CYS A 330 -25.89 4.66 24.22
C CYS A 330 -27.22 5.40 24.13
N GLU A 331 -27.82 5.42 22.92
CA GLU A 331 -29.17 5.94 22.65
C GLU A 331 -30.22 5.04 23.29
N GLU A 332 -30.04 3.74 23.12
CA GLU A 332 -30.82 2.69 23.75
C GLU A 332 -29.89 1.56 24.23
N GLY A 333 -30.25 0.91 25.33
CA GLY A 333 -29.46 -0.16 25.92
C GLY A 333 -28.35 0.32 26.86
N THR A 334 -27.26 -0.43 26.93
CA THR A 334 -26.11 -0.22 27.82
C THR A 334 -24.83 -0.56 27.08
N CYS A 335 -23.74 0.15 27.37
CA CYS A 335 -22.43 -0.15 26.81
C CYS A 335 -21.89 -1.44 27.45
N VAL A 336 -21.80 -2.53 26.69
CA VAL A 336 -21.35 -3.85 27.13
C VAL A 336 -19.96 -4.12 26.58
N GLU A 337 -19.03 -4.52 27.45
CA GLU A 337 -17.71 -5.00 27.07
C GLU A 337 -17.84 -6.29 26.25
N VAL A 338 -17.40 -6.26 24.99
CA VAL A 338 -17.32 -7.45 24.12
C VAL A 338 -15.91 -8.04 24.21
N ASP A 339 -14.90 -7.17 24.17
CA ASP A 339 -13.50 -7.44 24.52
C ASP A 339 -12.81 -6.17 25.05
N GLU A 340 -11.53 -6.27 25.43
CA GLU A 340 -10.77 -5.16 26.05
C GLU A 340 -10.54 -3.94 25.12
N TRP A 341 -10.73 -4.09 23.81
CA TRP A 341 -10.56 -3.04 22.78
C TRP A 341 -11.89 -2.57 22.21
N TYR A 342 -12.98 -3.32 22.39
CA TYR A 342 -14.30 -3.03 21.82
C TYR A 342 -15.44 -3.26 22.82
N HIS A 343 -16.10 -2.17 23.22
CA HIS A 343 -17.39 -2.22 23.93
C HIS A 343 -18.49 -1.72 23.00
N GLN A 344 -19.67 -2.33 23.08
CA GLN A 344 -20.78 -2.13 22.15
C GLN A 344 -22.08 -1.76 22.87
N CYS A 345 -22.90 -0.88 22.29
CA CYS A 345 -24.24 -0.60 22.82
C CYS A 345 -25.19 -1.77 22.57
N GLN A 346 -25.69 -2.40 23.63
CA GLN A 346 -26.58 -3.57 23.55
C GLN A 346 -27.81 -3.42 24.46
N LEU A 347 -28.96 -3.94 24.04
CA LEU A 347 -30.16 -3.96 24.87
C LEU A 347 -30.00 -4.94 26.06
N PRO A 348 -30.54 -4.63 27.25
CA PRO A 348 -30.54 -5.56 28.36
C PRO A 348 -31.33 -6.83 28.01
N ALA A 349 -30.78 -7.99 28.32
CA ALA A 349 -31.40 -9.29 28.03
C ALA A 349 -32.72 -9.46 28.80
N GLY A 350 -33.84 -9.17 28.13
CA GLY A 350 -35.18 -9.43 28.64
C GLY A 350 -35.55 -10.91 28.52
N ASP A 351 -36.07 -11.49 29.61
CA ASP A 351 -36.57 -12.86 29.65
C ASP A 351 -37.70 -13.10 28.62
N GLY A 352 -37.49 -14.01 27.67
CA GLY A 352 -38.61 -14.72 27.03
C GLY A 352 -38.63 -14.86 25.51
N ASN A 353 -38.06 -15.98 25.05
CA ASN A 353 -38.63 -16.85 24.01
C ASN A 353 -38.43 -16.51 22.51
N GLN A 354 -37.40 -17.16 21.95
CA GLN A 354 -37.36 -17.78 20.61
C GLN A 354 -37.29 -16.90 19.34
N ASN A 355 -36.12 -17.02 18.69
CA ASN A 355 -35.95 -17.22 17.25
C ASN A 355 -36.01 -16.01 16.29
N SER A 356 -34.86 -15.35 16.13
CA SER A 356 -34.49 -14.59 14.92
C SER A 356 -33.04 -14.91 14.53
N GLN A 357 -32.85 -15.73 13.50
CA GLN A 357 -31.55 -15.92 12.84
C GLN A 357 -31.21 -14.71 11.93
N PRO A 358 -29.96 -14.59 11.45
CA PRO A 358 -29.58 -13.60 10.42
C PRO A 358 -30.41 -13.77 9.13
N PRO A 359 -30.55 -12.71 8.30
CA PRO A 359 -31.30 -12.77 7.06
C PRO A 359 -30.58 -13.63 6.00
N GLU A 360 -30.97 -14.89 5.89
CA GLU A 360 -30.53 -15.80 4.83
C GLU A 360 -31.36 -15.59 3.55
N GLN A 361 -30.70 -15.55 2.39
CA GLN A 361 -31.38 -15.31 1.11
C GLN A 361 -32.12 -16.56 0.63
N GLN A 362 -33.41 -16.42 0.31
CA GLN A 362 -34.26 -17.53 -0.12
C GLN A 362 -34.29 -17.67 -1.67
N PRO A 363 -33.89 -18.81 -2.25
CA PRO A 363 -34.22 -19.17 -3.62
C PRO A 363 -35.64 -19.76 -3.73
N THR A 364 -36.28 -19.56 -4.87
CA THR A 364 -37.68 -19.98 -5.13
C THR A 364 -37.85 -21.49 -5.32
N GLU A 365 -38.86 -22.08 -4.69
CA GLU A 365 -39.23 -23.49 -4.86
C GLU A 365 -39.86 -23.81 -6.23
N SER A 366 -39.71 -25.07 -6.67
CA SER A 366 -40.80 -25.78 -7.35
C SER A 366 -40.88 -27.26 -6.97
N SER A 367 -41.80 -27.55 -6.04
CA SER A 367 -42.63 -28.78 -5.90
C SER A 367 -42.06 -30.17 -6.25
N GLY A 368 -42.06 -31.10 -5.27
CA GLY A 368 -41.79 -32.53 -5.51
C GLY A 368 -41.99 -33.45 -4.30
N ASP A 369 -43.24 -33.63 -3.87
CA ASP A 369 -43.70 -34.54 -2.80
C ASP A 369 -43.15 -35.98 -2.87
N TRP A 370 -42.85 -36.61 -1.71
CA TRP A 370 -43.38 -37.93 -1.29
C TRP A 370 -42.86 -38.34 0.11
N SER A 371 -43.79 -38.70 1.02
CA SER A 371 -43.53 -39.04 2.43
C SER A 371 -43.21 -40.54 2.72
N PRO A 372 -42.66 -40.89 3.91
CA PRO A 372 -42.08 -42.20 4.23
C PRO A 372 -43.07 -43.16 4.94
N PRO A 373 -42.69 -44.41 5.32
CA PRO A 373 -42.04 -44.68 6.62
C PRO A 373 -40.95 -45.80 6.50
N TRP A 374 -40.25 -46.35 7.50
CA TRP A 374 -40.46 -46.55 8.95
C TRP A 374 -39.10 -46.83 9.65
N ALA A 375 -39.02 -46.64 10.97
CA ALA A 375 -37.82 -46.89 11.78
C ALA A 375 -37.79 -48.30 12.40
N SER A 376 -36.59 -48.89 12.59
CA SER A 376 -36.22 -49.73 13.76
C SER A 376 -34.78 -50.27 13.67
N GLY A 377 -34.18 -50.63 14.82
CA GLY A 377 -33.07 -51.61 14.86
C GLY A 377 -31.69 -51.17 15.42
N ARG A 378 -31.54 -51.23 16.75
CA ARG A 378 -30.25 -51.40 17.47
C ARG A 378 -30.13 -52.90 17.90
N PRO A 379 -29.06 -53.40 18.58
CA PRO A 379 -27.61 -53.07 18.56
C PRO A 379 -26.64 -54.30 18.63
N TRP A 380 -25.35 -54.10 18.31
CA TRP A 380 -24.15 -54.83 18.84
C TRP A 380 -22.89 -53.94 18.62
N GLY A 381 -21.72 -54.09 19.28
CA GLY A 381 -21.37 -54.85 20.49
C GLY A 381 -19.84 -55.07 20.71
N ARG A 382 -19.27 -54.57 21.83
CA ARG A 382 -17.85 -54.64 22.32
C ARG A 382 -16.85 -53.65 21.65
N GLY A 383 -15.93 -52.95 22.34
CA GLY A 383 -15.71 -52.70 23.78
C GLY A 383 -14.32 -53.09 24.33
N TRP A 384 -13.58 -52.13 24.93
CA TRP A 384 -12.43 -52.25 25.89
C TRP A 384 -12.14 -50.82 26.43
N ARG A 385 -12.74 -50.37 27.54
CA ARG A 385 -12.26 -50.42 28.94
C ARG A 385 -10.98 -49.62 29.26
N ASN A 386 -11.19 -48.41 29.80
CA ASN A 386 -10.32 -47.75 30.78
C ASN A 386 -10.41 -48.44 32.15
N GLY A 387 -9.41 -48.16 32.99
CA GLY A 387 -9.49 -48.18 34.45
C GLY A 387 -8.35 -47.33 35.03
N GLY A 388 -8.55 -46.50 36.05
CA GLY A 388 -9.81 -46.14 36.72
C GLY A 388 -9.56 -45.45 38.06
N ASP A 389 -10.59 -44.73 38.52
CA ASP A 389 -10.89 -44.48 39.94
C ASP A 389 -9.94 -43.52 40.72
N ARG A 390 -10.41 -42.67 41.66
CA ARG A 390 -11.77 -42.54 42.23
C ARG A 390 -11.99 -41.25 43.03
N SER A 391 -13.26 -40.81 43.08
CA SER A 391 -13.99 -40.19 44.23
C SER A 391 -13.50 -38.86 44.85
N SER A 392 -14.37 -37.96 45.35
CA SER A 392 -15.84 -37.81 45.24
C SER A 392 -16.34 -36.58 46.03
N TRP A 393 -17.41 -35.93 45.55
CA TRP A 393 -18.45 -35.22 46.36
C TRP A 393 -18.00 -33.93 47.11
N THR A 394 -18.79 -32.88 47.30
CA THR A 394 -20.21 -32.56 46.94
C THR A 394 -20.42 -31.04 46.97
N ASP A 395 -21.49 -30.54 46.33
CA ASP A 395 -21.95 -29.15 46.41
C ASP A 395 -22.41 -28.73 47.82
N TRP A 396 -22.26 -27.44 48.20
CA TRP A 396 -23.35 -26.60 48.71
C TRP A 396 -23.01 -25.10 48.83
N ASN A 397 -24.06 -24.27 48.89
CA ASN A 397 -24.06 -22.80 48.85
C ASN A 397 -23.62 -22.10 50.15
N GLY A 398 -23.30 -20.79 50.08
CA GLY A 398 -23.63 -19.84 51.17
C GLY A 398 -22.70 -18.64 51.39
N ASP A 399 -23.18 -17.45 50.99
CA ASP A 399 -23.10 -16.15 51.67
C ASP A 399 -21.76 -15.40 51.96
N ASN A 400 -21.85 -14.07 51.76
CA ASN A 400 -20.88 -12.96 52.01
C ASN A 400 -21.19 -12.28 53.39
N PRO A 401 -20.47 -11.27 53.98
CA PRO A 401 -19.41 -10.38 53.45
C PRO A 401 -18.21 -10.13 54.48
N PRO A 402 -17.59 -8.93 54.74
CA PRO A 402 -16.12 -8.78 54.94
C PRO A 402 -15.69 -8.30 56.37
N PRO A 403 -14.43 -7.85 56.70
CA PRO A 403 -13.86 -6.52 56.33
C PRO A 403 -12.30 -6.32 56.25
N GLU A 404 -11.87 -5.38 55.37
CA GLU A 404 -10.93 -4.23 55.58
C GLU A 404 -9.47 -4.30 56.17
N GLN A 405 -8.60 -3.39 55.65
CA GLN A 405 -7.29 -2.87 56.15
C GLN A 405 -6.02 -3.77 55.99
N ALA A 406 -4.79 -3.28 55.70
CA ALA A 406 -4.23 -2.01 55.20
C ALA A 406 -2.73 -2.24 54.75
N PRO A 407 -2.05 -1.34 53.99
CA PRO A 407 -0.75 -1.61 53.33
C PRO A 407 0.49 -0.93 53.96
N GLU A 408 1.71 -1.44 53.69
CA GLU A 408 3.03 -0.74 53.66
C GLU A 408 4.21 -1.75 53.50
N PRO A 409 5.49 -1.36 53.26
CA PRO A 409 6.02 -0.07 52.72
C PRO A 409 7.08 -0.21 51.59
N GLU A 410 7.41 0.91 50.93
CA GLU A 410 8.59 1.07 50.06
C GLU A 410 9.83 1.57 50.84
N THR A 411 11.03 1.56 50.23
CA THR A 411 12.29 2.13 50.78
C THR A 411 13.31 2.45 49.65
N PRO A 412 14.31 3.34 49.82
CA PRO A 412 14.28 4.64 49.13
C PRO A 412 15.55 5.02 48.33
N GLU A 413 15.46 6.13 47.58
CA GLU A 413 16.54 6.77 46.80
C GLU A 413 17.52 7.62 47.64
N THR A 414 18.73 7.90 47.11
CA THR A 414 19.65 8.98 47.54
C THR A 414 20.77 9.23 46.48
N PRO A 415 21.55 10.34 46.46
CA PRO A 415 21.27 11.48 45.56
C PRO A 415 22.47 11.97 44.67
N GLU A 416 22.22 12.98 43.83
CA GLU A 416 23.20 13.64 42.93
C GLU A 416 24.17 14.66 43.58
N SER A 417 25.27 14.98 42.88
CA SER A 417 26.12 16.18 43.06
C SER A 417 27.12 16.37 41.89
N PRO A 418 27.74 17.56 41.66
CA PRO A 418 27.30 18.45 40.58
C PRO A 418 28.38 18.84 39.53
N GLU A 419 27.97 19.71 38.59
CA GLU A 419 28.61 20.08 37.30
C GLU A 419 29.93 20.91 37.35
N THR A 420 30.63 20.98 36.20
CA THR A 420 31.49 22.12 35.76
C THR A 420 31.64 22.10 34.21
N PRO A 421 31.64 23.25 33.48
CA PRO A 421 31.43 23.29 32.02
C PRO A 421 32.68 23.59 31.15
N SER A 422 32.65 23.27 29.84
CA SER A 422 32.68 24.26 28.71
C SER A 422 33.17 23.75 27.33
N GLN A 423 32.68 24.44 26.28
CA GLN A 423 33.13 24.55 24.88
C GLN A 423 32.48 23.61 23.82
N PRO A 424 32.05 24.12 22.63
CA PRO A 424 31.13 23.41 21.74
C PRO A 424 31.80 22.62 20.61
N GLU A 425 31.09 21.61 20.10
CA GLU A 425 31.52 20.75 18.99
C GLU A 425 30.50 20.74 17.83
N GLU A 426 30.92 20.18 16.71
CA GLU A 426 30.41 20.36 15.34
C GLU A 426 29.04 19.66 15.07
N PRO A 427 28.24 20.06 14.04
CA PRO A 427 26.89 19.50 13.84
C PRO A 427 26.86 17.98 13.61
N ALA A 428 25.98 17.29 14.34
CA ALA A 428 25.80 15.85 14.24
C ALA A 428 25.08 15.42 12.94
N ALA A 429 25.46 14.24 12.43
CA ALA A 429 24.81 13.56 11.31
C ALA A 429 23.35 13.14 11.64
N PRO A 430 22.48 12.94 10.63
CA PRO A 430 21.09 12.54 10.85
C PRO A 430 20.98 11.21 11.59
N GLN A 431 19.98 11.10 12.46
CA GLN A 431 19.75 9.92 13.29
C GLN A 431 19.27 8.73 12.44
N ALA A 432 19.88 7.56 12.65
CA ALA A 432 19.45 6.32 12.03
C ALA A 432 18.10 5.87 12.60
N THR A 433 17.08 5.78 11.75
CA THR A 433 15.81 5.13 12.06
C THR A 433 15.99 3.61 12.16
N VAL A 434 14.98 2.93 12.73
CA VAL A 434 14.94 1.48 12.91
C VAL A 434 13.67 0.97 12.23
N ALA A 435 13.80 -0.04 11.37
CA ALA A 435 12.70 -0.65 10.63
C ALA A 435 11.82 -1.48 11.57
N GLN A 436 10.49 -1.32 11.47
CA GLN A 436 9.52 -2.10 12.25
C GLN A 436 9.43 -3.55 11.76
N GLN A 437 8.76 -4.40 12.54
CA GLN A 437 8.45 -5.76 12.12
C GLN A 437 7.65 -5.73 10.80
N TYR A 438 8.10 -6.52 9.81
CA TYR A 438 7.63 -6.54 8.41
C TYR A 438 7.98 -5.33 7.53
N GLU A 439 8.74 -4.34 8.01
CA GLU A 439 9.29 -3.30 7.13
C GLU A 439 10.55 -3.78 6.38
N GLN A 440 10.85 -3.11 5.26
CA GLN A 440 12.07 -3.35 4.51
C GLN A 440 13.29 -2.88 5.32
N CYS A 441 14.35 -3.67 5.26
CA CYS A 441 15.61 -3.44 5.98
C CYS A 441 16.86 -3.68 5.12
N GLY A 442 16.69 -4.02 3.84
CA GLY A 442 17.79 -4.32 2.92
C GLY A 442 17.31 -4.53 1.48
N GLY A 443 18.27 -4.76 0.60
CA GLY A 443 18.09 -4.84 -0.86
C GLY A 443 19.12 -4.00 -1.61
N MET A 444 19.43 -4.37 -2.85
CA MET A 444 20.51 -3.77 -3.67
C MET A 444 20.41 -2.24 -3.87
N LEU A 445 19.22 -1.65 -3.68
CA LEU A 445 18.94 -0.21 -3.82
C LEU A 445 18.30 0.41 -2.55
N TRP A 446 18.35 -0.26 -1.39
CA TRP A 446 17.73 0.25 -0.16
C TRP A 446 18.60 1.28 0.56
N GLU A 447 18.16 2.55 0.57
CA GLU A 447 18.79 3.65 1.33
C GLU A 447 18.19 3.85 2.73
N GLY A 448 17.16 3.07 3.09
CA GLY A 448 16.42 3.21 4.34
C GLY A 448 17.09 2.55 5.56
N PRO A 449 16.37 2.43 6.69
CA PRO A 449 16.89 1.79 7.90
C PRO A 449 17.33 0.35 7.65
N THR A 450 18.57 0.01 8.02
CA THR A 450 19.15 -1.35 7.87
C THR A 450 19.11 -2.18 9.16
N ARG A 451 18.60 -1.60 10.25
CA ARG A 451 18.45 -2.26 11.54
C ARG A 451 16.97 -2.43 11.84
N CYS A 452 16.59 -3.65 12.19
CA CYS A 452 15.23 -3.99 12.61
C CYS A 452 14.97 -3.70 14.09
N VAL A 453 13.69 -3.56 14.44
CA VAL A 453 13.18 -3.40 15.81
C VAL A 453 13.54 -4.62 16.66
N GLU A 454 13.69 -4.41 17.97
CA GLU A 454 14.13 -5.44 18.90
C GLU A 454 13.19 -6.67 18.87
N GLY A 455 13.79 -7.86 18.83
CA GLY A 455 13.07 -9.12 18.64
C GLY A 455 12.77 -9.49 17.17
N THR A 456 13.35 -8.78 16.19
CA THR A 456 13.31 -9.16 14.77
C THR A 456 14.71 -9.07 14.12
N THR A 457 14.92 -9.87 13.07
CA THR A 457 16.16 -9.97 12.28
C THR A 457 15.88 -9.52 10.86
N CYS A 458 16.81 -8.77 10.25
CA CYS A 458 16.72 -8.46 8.83
C CYS A 458 17.05 -9.72 8.01
N THR A 459 16.06 -10.25 7.32
CA THR A 459 16.16 -11.48 6.55
C THR A 459 16.11 -11.13 5.07
N GLU A 460 17.13 -11.54 4.33
CA GLU A 460 17.18 -11.46 2.86
C GLU A 460 16.06 -12.34 2.28
N VAL A 461 15.20 -11.75 1.44
CA VAL A 461 14.14 -12.47 0.71
C VAL A 461 14.61 -12.70 -0.73
N ASP A 462 15.16 -11.65 -1.34
CA ASP A 462 15.83 -11.67 -2.63
C ASP A 462 16.93 -10.58 -2.66
N GLU A 463 17.65 -10.42 -3.77
CA GLU A 463 18.76 -9.47 -3.87
C GLU A 463 18.31 -7.98 -3.80
N PHE A 464 17.04 -7.68 -4.07
CA PHE A 464 16.44 -6.34 -4.05
C PHE A 464 15.60 -6.07 -2.79
N TYR A 465 15.28 -7.09 -1.99
CA TYR A 465 14.40 -6.98 -0.83
C TYR A 465 14.85 -7.82 0.37
N SER A 466 14.97 -7.17 1.53
CA SER A 466 15.14 -7.84 2.83
C SER A 466 14.13 -7.28 3.83
N GLN A 467 13.54 -8.13 4.68
CA GLN A 467 12.43 -7.78 5.56
C GLN A 467 12.73 -8.11 7.04
N CYS A 468 12.23 -7.31 7.97
CA CYS A 468 12.33 -7.57 9.40
C CYS A 468 11.37 -8.68 9.86
N LEU A 469 11.89 -9.89 10.10
CA LEU A 469 11.13 -11.08 10.52
C LEU A 469 11.52 -11.54 11.93
N ARG A 470 10.70 -12.36 12.59
CA ARG A 470 11.01 -12.93 13.93
C ARG A 470 11.87 -14.19 13.85
#